data_AF-A0A7L2IPK8-F1
#
_entry.id   AF-A0A7L2IPK8-F1
#
_cell.length_a   1.000
_cell.length_b   1.000
_cell.length_c   1.000
_cell.angle_alpha   90.00
_cell.angle_beta   90.00
_cell.angle_gamma   90.00
#
_symmetry.space_group_name_H-M   'P 1'
#
loop_
_entity.id
_entity.type
_entity.pdbx_description
1 polymer ?
#
loop_
_entity_poly.entity_id
_entity_poly.type
_entity_poly.pdbx_seq_one_letter_code
_entity_poly.pdbx_strand_id
1 'polypeptide(L)' 'QCGVENIRRAQSLNGNPLFAKALADLVCCHLRSQEICSRQLPLCCPLCANPTCRETKAFFTGQQL' A
#
# COMPACT_ATOMS: atom_id res chain seq x y z
N GLN A 1 16.45 -35.58 10.22
CA GLN A 1 15.49 -34.76 11.00
C GLN A 1 16.12 -33.40 11.24
N CYS A 2 15.36 -32.31 11.16
CA CYS A 2 15.90 -30.94 11.18
C CYS A 2 15.97 -30.27 12.58
N GLY A 3 15.55 -30.95 13.65
CA GLY A 3 15.83 -30.52 15.04
C GLY A 3 15.21 -29.20 15.50
N VAL A 4 14.13 -28.71 14.88
CA VAL A 4 13.52 -27.44 15.30
C VAL A 4 12.72 -27.62 16.60
N GLU A 5 12.99 -26.77 17.59
CA GLU A 5 12.37 -26.86 18.91
C GLU A 5 11.15 -25.96 19.06
N ASN A 6 11.19 -24.75 18.46
CA ASN A 6 10.12 -23.78 18.59
C ASN A 6 9.96 -22.96 17.30
N ILE A 7 8.74 -22.93 16.79
CA ILE A 7 8.31 -22.01 15.74
C ILE A 7 7.09 -21.27 16.28
N ARG A 8 7.16 -19.95 16.33
CA ARG A 8 6.06 -19.08 16.77
C ARG A 8 5.81 -17.98 15.75
N ARG A 9 4.61 -17.41 15.80
CA ARG A 9 4.18 -16.28 14.95
C ARG A 9 3.72 -15.15 15.84
N ALA A 10 4.13 -13.93 15.52
CA ALA A 10 3.62 -12.73 16.17
C ALA A 10 2.10 -12.61 15.96
N GLN A 11 1.43 -11.90 16.86
CA GLN A 11 0.02 -11.56 16.67
C GLN A 11 -0.14 -10.66 15.44
N SER A 12 -1.25 -10.85 14.71
CA SER A 12 -1.66 -9.93 13.66
C SER A 12 -2.03 -8.56 14.26
N LEU A 13 -2.05 -7.51 13.45
CA LEU A 13 -2.26 -6.13 13.93
C LEU A 13 -3.62 -5.93 14.64
N ASN A 14 -4.67 -6.65 14.21
CA ASN A 14 -5.97 -6.74 14.86
C ASN A 14 -6.53 -5.38 15.32
N GLY A 15 -7.11 -5.32 16.53
CA GLY A 15 -7.64 -4.10 17.15
C GLY A 15 -6.59 -3.29 17.91
N ASN A 16 -5.30 -3.35 17.51
CA ASN A 16 -4.28 -2.54 18.16
C ASN A 16 -4.58 -1.04 17.93
N PRO A 17 -4.77 -0.23 18.98
CA PRO A 17 -5.11 1.18 18.84
C PRO A 17 -4.03 1.98 18.10
N LEU A 18 -2.77 1.56 18.18
CA LEU A 18 -1.67 2.18 17.45
C LEU A 18 -1.83 1.97 15.93
N PHE A 19 -2.37 0.83 15.50
CA PHE A 19 -2.61 0.58 14.08
C PHE A 19 -3.75 1.45 13.54
N ALA A 20 -4.83 1.61 14.30
CA ALA A 20 -5.90 2.55 13.94
C ALA A 20 -5.39 4.00 13.83
N LYS A 21 -4.55 4.43 14.78
CA LYS A 21 -3.88 5.73 14.71
C LYS A 21 -3.01 5.86 13.46
N ALA A 22 -2.21 4.84 13.13
CA ALA A 22 -1.36 4.86 11.94
C ALA A 22 -2.16 5.00 10.63
N LEU A 23 -3.33 4.35 10.54
CA LEU A 23 -4.24 4.52 9.39
C LEU A 23 -4.77 5.97 9.30
N ALA A 24 -5.16 6.56 10.44
CA ALA A 24 -5.60 7.95 10.49
C ALA A 24 -4.48 8.92 10.08
N ASP A 25 -3.26 8.69 10.56
CA ASP A 25 -2.08 9.48 10.22
C ASP A 25 -1.76 9.38 8.71
N LEU A 26 -1.86 8.19 8.11
CA LEU A 26 -1.63 7.99 6.67
C LEU A 26 -2.59 8.84 5.83
N VAL A 27 -3.90 8.81 6.13
CA VAL A 27 -4.90 9.60 5.40
C VAL A 27 -4.68 11.09 5.64
N CYS A 28 -4.40 11.50 6.88
CA CYS A 28 -4.12 12.89 7.21
C CYS A 28 -2.90 13.43 6.45
N CYS A 29 -1.82 12.66 6.36
CA CYS A 29 -0.63 13.01 5.59
C CYS A 29 -0.93 13.10 4.08
N HIS A 30 -1.67 12.14 3.52
CA HIS A 30 -2.06 12.15 2.11
C HIS A 30 -2.91 13.37 1.73
N LEU A 31 -3.91 13.70 2.55
CA LEU A 31 -4.74 14.90 2.32
C LEU A 31 -3.90 16.18 2.39
N ARG A 32 -2.90 16.26 3.28
CA ARG A 32 -2.02 17.43 3.40
C ARG A 32 -1.01 17.53 2.27
N SER A 33 -0.52 16.41 1.72
CA SER A 33 0.48 16.42 0.65
C SER A 33 -0.10 16.85 -0.70
N GLN A 34 -1.42 16.76 -0.87
CA GLN A 34 -2.12 17.00 -2.14
C GLN A 34 -1.59 16.10 -3.28
N GLU A 35 -0.93 14.99 -2.96
CA GLU A 35 -0.48 14.01 -3.94
C GLU A 35 -1.65 13.11 -4.32
N ILE A 36 -1.88 12.91 -5.62
CA ILE A 36 -2.95 12.00 -6.06
C ILE A 36 -2.58 10.52 -5.86
N CYS A 37 -1.30 10.18 -6.02
CA CYS A 37 -0.80 8.83 -5.83
C CYS A 37 0.71 8.84 -5.53
N SER A 38 1.24 7.70 -5.10
CA SER A 38 2.68 7.57 -4.88
C SER A 38 3.48 7.64 -6.18
N ARG A 39 4.75 8.05 -6.09
CA ARG A 39 5.68 8.08 -7.23
C ARG A 39 5.83 6.71 -7.93
N GLN A 40 5.59 5.62 -7.23
CA GLN A 40 5.71 4.26 -7.75
C GLN A 40 4.50 3.85 -8.58
N LEU A 41 3.30 4.37 -8.31
CA LEU A 41 2.08 3.92 -9.01
C LEU A 41 2.17 4.07 -10.53
N PRO A 42 2.69 5.17 -11.12
CA PRO A 42 2.81 5.31 -12.57
C PRO A 42 3.72 4.28 -13.26
N LEU A 43 4.58 3.58 -12.51
CA LEU A 43 5.48 2.57 -13.06
C LEU A 43 4.75 1.21 -13.19
N CYS A 44 4.57 0.74 -14.42
CA CYS A 44 4.13 -0.65 -14.65
C CYS A 44 5.24 -1.65 -14.31
N CYS A 45 4.85 -2.88 -13.94
CA CYS A 45 5.79 -3.99 -13.88
C CYS A 45 6.49 -4.19 -15.24
N PRO A 46 7.78 -4.59 -15.28
CA PRO A 46 8.55 -4.68 -16.54
C PRO A 46 7.93 -5.57 -17.62
N LEU A 47 7.20 -6.62 -17.23
CA LEU A 47 6.54 -7.57 -18.13
C LEU A 47 5.02 -7.55 -17.94
N CYS A 48 4.46 -6.38 -17.65
CA CYS A 48 3.02 -6.25 -17.44
C CYS A 48 2.24 -6.55 -18.73
N ALA A 49 1.50 -7.67 -18.73
CA ALA A 49 0.62 -8.07 -19.83
C ALA A 49 -0.86 -7.68 -19.60
N ASN A 50 -1.21 -7.12 -18.44
CA ASN A 50 -2.57 -6.70 -18.13
C ASN A 50 -2.79 -5.22 -18.56
N PRO A 51 -3.66 -4.95 -19.55
CA PRO A 51 -3.91 -3.58 -20.04
C PRO A 51 -4.56 -2.69 -18.98
N THR A 52 -5.43 -3.24 -18.12
CA THR A 52 -6.13 -2.49 -17.06
C THR A 52 -5.13 -1.86 -16.08
N CYS A 53 -3.97 -2.48 -15.85
CA CYS A 53 -2.94 -1.90 -14.99
C CYS A 53 -2.42 -0.55 -15.49
N ARG A 54 -2.44 -0.27 -16.80
CA ARG A 54 -2.05 1.04 -17.34
C ARG A 54 -3.21 2.03 -17.24
N GLU A 55 -4.42 1.58 -17.54
CA GLU A 55 -5.64 2.39 -17.46
C GLU A 55 -5.86 2.90 -16.03
N THR A 56 -5.73 2.03 -15.01
CA THR A 56 -5.85 2.43 -13.60
C THR A 56 -4.81 3.46 -13.20
N LYS A 57 -3.57 3.35 -13.68
CA LYS A 57 -2.53 4.35 -13.41
C LYS A 57 -2.90 5.70 -14.01
N ALA A 58 -3.30 5.70 -15.28
CA ALA A 58 -3.75 6.90 -15.99
C ALA A 58 -4.95 7.56 -15.28
N PHE A 59 -5.89 6.73 -14.79
CA PHE A 59 -7.05 7.21 -14.05
C PHE A 59 -6.65 8.01 -12.80
N PHE A 60 -5.77 7.48 -11.95
CA PHE A 60 -5.31 8.22 -10.77
C PHE A 60 -4.47 9.42 -11.19
N THR A 61 -3.45 9.27 -12.05
CA THR A 61 -2.57 10.42 -12.39
C THR A 61 -3.27 11.55 -13.15
N GLY A 62 -4.44 11.30 -13.74
CA GLY A 62 -5.23 12.28 -14.49
C GLY A 62 -6.32 13.00 -13.68
N GLN A 63 -6.44 12.75 -12.37
CA GLN A 63 -7.43 13.45 -11.54
C GLN A 63 -7.14 14.95 -11.42
N GLN A 64 -8.19 15.76 -11.30
CA GLN A 64 -8.10 17.16 -10.90
C GLN A 64 -8.14 17.27 -9.38
N LEU A 65 -7.27 18.12 -8.81
CA LEU A 65 -7.25 18.48 -7.39
C LEU A 65 -8.15 19.67 -7.11
#